data_AF-A0A1V4S1B6-F1
#
_entry.id   AF-A0A1V4S1B6-F1
#
_cell.length_a   1.000
_cell.length_b   1.000
_cell.length_c   1.000
_cell.angle_alpha   90.00
_cell.angle_beta   90.00
_cell.angle_gamma   90.00
#
_symmetry.space_group_name_H-M   'P 1'
#
loop_
_entity.id
_entity.type
_entity.pdbx_description
1 polymer ?
#
loop_
_entity_poly.entity_id
_entity_poly.type
_entity_poly.pdbx_seq_one_letter_code
_entity_poly.pdbx_strand_id
1 'polypeptide(L)'
;MNNLFMRATILSVIFSLFLPLNSVYAEKTTVGEIVKELGTIEAKVIKGPHGRYLINMGTDNKVKKGNLWTVYSTGEQVIEPITGKKLGVLPVPLAICKVTRVEKHFSEISVKCFKKSCSIKSGLTVKRYREIKIMFYDVNGSSFRLYELIRAKLPSLDWQGYQSIENSADVTQLPEGVVIVADKGRVTIWSGGEILSIYDELTSARSLPQPALTQSTPPVTETKEIDSKQKTVTSAPGIMIPGLSTNLKIENYEAVTSIDHIVDSVGIIESDRAKTPYFIYLSNKTLYAQAVETGKSYQYAYKGFGDMVNMSLGPNGLIALNIYIQGEGMNSRILKFSTGGFTVLTKDIEYILDFLDMNGNGINESLVGQDFDAESFFGSGVFRLAVDDSGRITQHDSMDTPKGFNLLGAIMADLDKNKIKETAYYNPGGKLVVYEANKQKWESASRFDPIKIMLIDDIVNESNAPRDVPVWPQSALFNEDHVLFAVVPSNQTGIWSIVGGRSKNGGLGVLCPSNGTYAFRLLTTKFQGPVQSIFMYDNELYIAVVEGNILYSGRNS
;
A
#
# COMPACT_ATOMS: atom_id res chain seq x y z
N MET A 1 78.12 -21.49 -32.86
CA MET A 1 78.33 -20.22 -32.10
C MET A 1 77.99 -19.05 -33.01
N ASN A 2 77.29 -18.05 -32.47
CA ASN A 2 76.82 -16.80 -33.11
C ASN A 2 75.66 -16.84 -34.12
N ASN A 3 74.62 -16.05 -33.76
CA ASN A 3 73.74 -15.17 -34.54
C ASN A 3 73.66 -15.28 -36.07
N LEU A 4 72.45 -15.21 -36.66
CA LEU A 4 71.87 -14.00 -37.31
C LEU A 4 70.70 -14.37 -38.28
N PHE A 5 69.56 -13.65 -38.16
CA PHE A 5 68.74 -13.05 -39.25
C PHE A 5 67.99 -13.98 -40.25
N MET A 6 66.81 -13.73 -40.84
CA MET A 6 65.81 -12.64 -41.00
C MET A 6 64.73 -13.25 -41.96
N ARG A 7 63.40 -13.14 -41.86
CA ARG A 7 62.50 -12.06 -42.34
C ARG A 7 61.05 -12.60 -42.38
N ALA A 8 60.11 -11.84 -41.80
CA ALA A 8 58.81 -11.36 -42.34
C ALA A 8 58.00 -12.26 -43.30
N THR A 9 56.67 -12.41 -43.20
CA THR A 9 55.68 -11.36 -43.59
C THR A 9 54.22 -11.81 -43.24
N ILE A 10 53.51 -10.99 -42.44
CA ILE A 10 52.10 -10.50 -42.57
C ILE A 10 50.83 -11.39 -42.44
N LEU A 11 49.99 -10.97 -41.46
CA LEU A 11 48.52 -10.92 -41.31
C LEU A 11 47.62 -12.15 -41.57
N SER A 12 46.81 -12.53 -40.57
CA SER A 12 45.37 -12.21 -40.59
C SER A 12 44.70 -12.36 -39.20
N VAL A 13 44.44 -11.21 -38.58
CA VAL A 13 43.22 -10.81 -37.83
C VAL A 13 42.33 -11.93 -37.23
N ILE A 14 42.54 -12.29 -35.95
CA ILE A 14 41.48 -12.53 -34.94
C ILE A 14 42.10 -12.27 -33.55
N PHE A 15 42.35 -11.00 -33.22
CA PHE A 15 42.73 -10.63 -31.85
C PHE A 15 42.07 -9.30 -31.51
N SER A 16 40.80 -9.35 -31.15
CA SER A 16 40.09 -8.26 -30.49
C SER A 16 38.86 -8.83 -29.78
N LEU A 17 38.69 -8.43 -28.52
CA LEU A 17 37.63 -8.78 -27.57
C LEU A 17 37.77 -10.11 -26.80
N PHE A 18 38.87 -10.24 -26.06
CA PHE A 18 38.75 -10.68 -24.66
C PHE A 18 39.14 -9.49 -23.77
N LEU A 19 38.24 -8.52 -23.65
CA LEU A 19 38.22 -7.67 -22.46
C LEU A 19 37.99 -8.62 -21.28
N PRO A 20 38.87 -8.64 -20.25
CA PRO A 20 38.46 -9.21 -18.98
C PRO A 20 37.30 -8.34 -18.49
N LEU A 21 36.08 -8.84 -18.66
CA LEU A 21 34.99 -8.47 -17.78
C LEU A 21 35.58 -8.57 -16.37
N ASN A 22 35.69 -7.43 -15.69
CA ASN A 22 35.94 -7.43 -14.27
C ASN A 22 34.80 -8.22 -13.65
N SER A 23 35.04 -9.52 -13.45
CA SER A 23 34.20 -10.39 -12.66
C SER A 23 34.05 -9.68 -11.33
N VAL A 24 32.85 -9.17 -11.05
CA VAL A 24 32.47 -8.82 -9.69
C VAL A 24 32.78 -10.07 -8.88
N TYR A 25 33.83 -9.99 -8.06
CA TYR A 25 34.25 -11.09 -7.20
C TYR A 25 33.03 -11.49 -6.36
N ALA A 26 32.49 -12.68 -6.60
CA ALA A 26 31.49 -13.27 -5.74
C ALA A 26 32.20 -13.66 -4.43
N GLU A 27 31.92 -12.91 -3.36
CA GLU A 27 32.39 -13.23 -2.02
C GLU A 27 31.35 -14.14 -1.33
N LYS A 28 31.83 -15.15 -0.60
CA LYS A 28 30.98 -16.15 0.06
C LYS A 28 30.33 -15.51 1.29
N THR A 29 29.00 -15.33 1.30
CA THR A 29 28.27 -14.52 2.29
C THR A 29 28.62 -14.86 3.74
N THR A 30 29.10 -13.87 4.48
CA THR A 30 28.78 -13.79 5.91
C THR A 30 27.82 -12.63 6.11
N VAL A 31 26.74 -12.78 6.89
CA VAL A 31 25.83 -11.67 7.29
C VAL A 31 26.61 -10.42 7.74
N GLY A 32 27.80 -10.61 8.33
CA GLY A 32 28.70 -9.53 8.73
C GLY A 32 29.22 -8.65 7.58
N GLU A 33 29.38 -9.16 6.36
CA GLU A 33 29.85 -8.39 5.21
C GLU A 33 28.78 -7.42 4.71
N ILE A 34 27.55 -7.92 4.56
CA ILE A 34 26.38 -7.11 4.21
C ILE A 34 26.17 -6.02 5.27
N VAL A 35 26.28 -6.39 6.56
CA VAL A 35 26.18 -5.44 7.67
C VAL A 35 27.26 -4.37 7.61
N LYS A 36 28.50 -4.74 7.27
CA LYS A 36 29.62 -3.79 7.13
C LYS A 36 29.44 -2.86 5.93
N GLU A 37 28.85 -3.34 4.83
CA GLU A 37 28.56 -2.55 3.64
C GLU A 37 27.43 -1.55 3.87
N LEU A 38 26.32 -1.98 4.49
CA LEU A 38 25.14 -1.16 4.74
C LEU A 38 25.21 -0.34 6.03
N GLY A 39 26.24 -0.53 6.85
CA GLY A 39 26.41 0.21 8.10
C GLY A 39 26.45 1.73 7.90
N THR A 40 25.79 2.48 8.78
CA THR A 40 25.87 3.94 8.80
C THR A 40 27.28 4.38 9.20
N ILE A 41 27.89 5.20 8.36
CA ILE A 41 29.12 5.94 8.65
C ILE A 41 28.87 7.44 8.48
N GLU A 42 29.64 8.26 9.19
CA GLU A 42 29.52 9.72 9.17
C GLU A 42 30.68 10.35 8.41
N ALA A 43 30.39 11.38 7.61
CA ALA A 43 31.37 12.20 6.92
C ALA A 43 30.96 13.68 6.98
N LYS A 44 31.79 14.55 6.42
CA LYS A 44 31.55 15.99 6.29
C LYS A 44 31.49 16.40 4.83
N VAL A 45 30.57 17.29 4.49
CA VAL A 45 30.58 17.97 3.20
C VAL A 45 31.80 18.90 3.14
N ILE A 46 32.56 18.82 2.06
CA ILE A 46 33.67 19.74 1.76
C ILE A 46 33.44 20.35 0.37
N LYS A 47 33.97 21.56 0.16
CA LYS A 47 33.94 22.20 -1.17
C LYS A 47 35.05 21.64 -2.04
N GLY A 48 34.69 21.21 -3.25
CA GLY A 48 35.63 20.86 -4.31
C GLY A 48 35.92 22.03 -5.26
N PRO A 49 36.90 21.87 -6.16
CA PRO A 49 37.14 22.81 -7.25
C PRO A 49 35.88 23.06 -8.09
N HIS A 50 35.72 24.28 -8.59
CA HIS A 50 34.60 24.70 -9.45
C HIS A 50 33.20 24.54 -8.81
N GLY A 51 33.11 24.65 -7.48
CA GLY A 51 31.83 24.64 -6.76
C GLY A 51 31.19 23.26 -6.62
N ARG A 52 31.93 22.18 -6.91
CA ARG A 52 31.46 20.80 -6.74
C ARG A 52 31.33 20.42 -5.27
N TYR A 53 30.32 19.61 -4.95
CA TYR A 53 30.14 19.07 -3.60
C TYR A 53 30.91 17.77 -3.46
N LEU A 54 31.68 17.66 -2.38
CA LEU A 54 32.44 16.46 -2.04
C LEU A 54 32.11 16.03 -0.60
N ILE A 55 32.38 14.78 -0.28
CA ILE A 55 32.45 14.27 1.08
C ILE A 55 33.89 13.85 1.40
N ASN A 56 34.34 14.07 2.62
CA ASN A 56 35.71 13.72 3.07
C ASN A 56 35.91 12.22 3.36
N MET A 57 35.29 11.35 2.56
CA MET A 57 35.42 9.89 2.65
C MET A 57 35.56 9.31 1.24
N GLY A 58 36.43 8.31 1.09
CA GLY A 58 36.74 7.67 -0.18
C GLY A 58 36.78 6.14 -0.10
N THR A 59 37.53 5.52 -1.00
CA THR A 59 37.65 4.05 -1.05
C THR A 59 38.29 3.45 0.21
N ASP A 60 39.14 4.21 0.91
CA ASP A 60 39.74 3.82 2.19
C ASP A 60 38.70 3.57 3.30
N ASN A 61 37.53 4.19 3.18
CA ASN A 61 36.39 4.06 4.08
C ASN A 61 35.23 3.27 3.45
N LYS A 62 35.51 2.47 2.43
CA LYS A 62 34.52 1.63 1.71
C LYS A 62 33.38 2.43 1.08
N VAL A 63 33.63 3.67 0.66
CA VAL A 63 32.68 4.43 -0.16
C VAL A 63 32.74 3.90 -1.60
N LYS A 64 31.57 3.65 -2.19
CA LYS A 64 31.42 3.21 -3.58
C LYS A 64 30.55 4.19 -4.38
N LYS A 65 30.72 4.18 -5.70
CA LYS A 65 29.79 4.86 -6.61
C LYS A 65 28.37 4.35 -6.37
N GLY A 66 27.38 5.24 -6.39
CA GLY A 66 25.99 4.90 -6.09
C GLY A 66 25.63 4.88 -4.60
N ASN A 67 26.60 4.93 -3.67
CA ASN A 67 26.29 5.11 -2.25
C ASN A 67 25.46 6.36 -2.03
N LEU A 68 24.44 6.24 -1.18
CA LEU A 68 23.52 7.30 -0.83
C LEU A 68 23.79 7.81 0.59
N TRP A 69 23.73 9.12 0.77
CA TRP A 69 24.04 9.83 2.00
C TRP A 69 23.00 10.91 2.26
N THR A 70 22.62 11.11 3.51
CA THR A 70 21.73 12.22 3.89
C THR A 70 22.54 13.32 4.53
N VAL A 71 22.36 14.55 4.03
CA VAL A 71 22.99 15.76 4.58
C VAL A 71 22.12 16.33 5.66
N TYR A 72 22.71 16.68 6.79
CA TYR A 72 22.02 17.28 7.91
C TYR A 72 22.44 18.73 8.11
N SER A 73 21.47 19.56 8.51
CA SER A 73 21.73 20.88 9.05
C SER A 73 22.46 20.78 10.40
N THR A 74 23.05 21.90 10.82
CA THR A 74 23.63 22.00 12.16
C THR A 74 22.59 21.98 13.27
N GLY A 75 21.29 22.00 12.96
CA GLY A 75 20.15 21.89 13.89
C GLY A 75 20.02 23.02 14.91
N GLU A 76 18.94 22.99 15.68
CA GLU A 76 18.76 23.84 16.86
C GLU A 76 19.26 23.12 18.11
N GLN A 77 19.88 23.89 19.02
CA GLN A 77 20.40 23.37 20.27
C GLN A 77 19.24 23.04 21.21
N VAL A 78 19.16 21.78 21.63
CA VAL A 78 18.18 21.33 22.63
C VAL A 78 18.73 21.67 24.00
N ILE A 79 18.02 22.52 24.73
CA ILE A 79 18.38 23.00 26.07
C ILE A 79 17.36 22.45 27.05
N GLU A 80 17.84 21.80 28.11
CA GLU A 80 17.00 21.40 29.23
C GLU A 80 16.46 22.66 29.94
N PRO A 81 15.14 22.86 30.01
CA PRO A 81 14.56 24.13 30.44
C PRO A 81 14.83 24.45 31.92
N ILE A 82 15.02 23.43 32.76
CA ILE A 82 15.20 23.58 34.21
C ILE A 82 16.67 23.83 34.56
N THR A 83 17.59 23.08 33.95
CA THR A 83 19.02 23.11 34.30
C THR A 83 19.84 24.04 33.40
N GLY A 84 19.28 24.45 32.26
CA GLY A 84 20.02 25.14 31.19
C GLY A 84 21.05 24.24 30.49
N LYS A 85 21.06 22.93 30.79
CA LYS A 85 22.04 22.00 30.24
C LYS A 85 21.78 21.80 28.75
N LYS A 86 22.83 21.93 27.95
CA LYS A 86 22.83 21.63 26.52
C LYS A 86 22.76 20.11 26.35
N LEU A 87 21.61 19.59 25.94
CA LEU A 87 21.36 18.15 25.78
C LEU A 87 21.84 17.62 24.43
N GLY A 88 21.94 18.50 23.44
CA GLY A 88 22.43 18.15 22.12
C GLY A 88 21.94 19.12 21.07
N VAL A 89 21.90 18.63 19.84
CA VAL A 89 21.34 19.34 18.70
C VAL A 89 20.46 18.36 17.96
N LEU A 90 19.28 18.80 17.50
CA LEU A 90 18.41 18.00 16.65
C LEU A 90 18.71 18.29 15.17
N PRO A 91 19.51 17.44 14.48
CA PRO A 91 19.88 17.68 13.09
C PRO A 91 18.70 17.43 12.15
N VAL A 92 18.31 18.44 11.37
CA VAL A 92 17.25 18.32 10.35
C VAL A 92 17.85 17.89 9.00
N PRO A 93 17.30 16.87 8.30
CA PRO A 93 17.79 16.44 7.00
C PRO A 93 17.50 17.50 5.92
N LEU A 94 18.49 17.79 5.08
CA LEU A 94 18.45 18.85 4.05
C LEU A 94 18.36 18.29 2.63
N ALA A 95 19.07 17.20 2.36
CA ALA A 95 19.21 16.63 1.02
C ALA A 95 19.65 15.16 1.07
N ILE A 96 19.35 14.43 0.01
CA ILE A 96 19.98 13.14 -0.31
C ILE A 96 21.09 13.39 -1.33
N CYS A 97 22.23 12.77 -1.10
CA CYS A 97 23.42 12.85 -1.93
C CYS A 97 23.74 11.47 -2.49
N LYS A 98 24.00 11.41 -3.79
CA LYS A 98 24.50 10.20 -4.46
C LYS A 98 25.96 10.39 -4.83
N VAL A 99 26.79 9.41 -4.48
CA VAL A 99 28.19 9.38 -4.88
C VAL A 99 28.31 9.11 -6.38
N THR A 100 28.86 10.06 -7.13
CA THR A 100 29.03 9.99 -8.59
C THR A 100 30.44 9.58 -8.99
N ARG A 101 31.44 9.91 -8.17
CA ARG A 101 32.85 9.54 -8.35
C ARG A 101 33.51 9.35 -7.00
N VAL A 102 34.42 8.38 -6.91
CA VAL A 102 35.13 8.04 -5.67
C VAL A 102 36.63 8.18 -5.90
N GLU A 103 37.30 8.89 -5.00
CA GLU A 103 38.75 8.95 -4.90
C GLU A 103 39.21 8.26 -3.61
N LYS A 104 40.52 8.16 -3.38
CA LYS A 104 41.04 7.42 -2.21
C LYS A 104 40.54 7.98 -0.88
N HIS A 105 40.50 9.31 -0.74
CA HIS A 105 40.22 10.01 0.53
C HIS A 105 39.01 10.94 0.50
N PHE A 106 38.35 11.08 -0.65
CA PHE A 106 37.15 11.89 -0.81
C PHE A 106 36.28 11.34 -1.93
N SER A 107 35.02 11.76 -1.99
CA SER A 107 34.10 11.36 -3.05
C SER A 107 33.28 12.55 -3.52
N GLU A 108 33.01 12.61 -4.82
CA GLU A 108 32.13 13.59 -5.45
C GLU A 108 30.68 13.13 -5.35
N ILE A 109 29.79 14.08 -5.04
CA ILE A 109 28.37 13.81 -4.81
C ILE A 109 27.47 14.71 -5.66
N SER A 110 26.40 14.14 -6.20
CA SER A 110 25.24 14.89 -6.70
C SER A 110 24.23 15.07 -5.57
N VAL A 111 23.71 16.28 -5.40
CA VAL A 111 22.80 16.65 -4.31
C VAL A 111 21.37 16.80 -4.83
N LYS A 112 20.40 16.21 -4.13
CA LYS A 112 18.96 16.40 -4.32
C LYS A 112 18.35 16.91 -3.02
N CYS A 113 17.95 18.17 -2.99
CA CYS A 113 17.32 18.78 -1.82
C CYS A 113 15.93 18.21 -1.56
N PHE A 114 15.55 18.09 -0.28
CA PHE A 114 14.16 17.74 0.08
C PHE A 114 13.18 18.89 -0.18
N LYS A 115 13.65 20.14 0.00
CA LYS A 115 12.89 21.37 -0.33
C LYS A 115 13.29 21.88 -1.72
N LYS A 116 12.50 22.82 -2.28
CA LYS A 116 12.75 23.48 -3.59
C LYS A 116 14.19 24.00 -3.74
N SER A 117 14.80 24.42 -2.64
CA SER A 117 16.24 24.69 -2.54
C SER A 117 16.76 24.35 -1.14
N CYS A 118 18.05 24.07 -1.03
CA CYS A 118 18.73 23.84 0.24
C CYS A 118 20.13 24.47 0.22
N SER A 119 20.55 25.05 1.35
CA SER A 119 21.89 25.65 1.48
C SER A 119 22.86 24.61 2.01
N ILE A 120 23.64 24.01 1.10
CA ILE A 120 24.68 23.04 1.46
C ILE A 120 26.00 23.78 1.69
N LYS A 121 26.41 23.90 2.95
CA LYS A 121 27.66 24.55 3.37
C LYS A 121 28.73 23.51 3.67
N SER A 122 30.00 23.91 3.56
CA SER A 122 31.13 23.08 4.00
C SER A 122 31.05 22.85 5.51
N GLY A 123 31.37 21.64 5.97
CA GLY A 123 31.34 21.24 7.38
C GLY A 123 30.02 20.63 7.86
N LEU A 124 28.98 20.59 7.02
CA LEU A 124 27.74 19.88 7.34
C LEU A 124 27.99 18.38 7.46
N THR A 125 27.32 17.73 8.41
CA THR A 125 27.37 16.28 8.62
C THR A 125 26.57 15.58 7.53
N VAL A 126 27.14 14.49 7.00
CA VAL A 126 26.41 13.53 6.15
C VAL A 126 26.48 12.15 6.76
N LYS A 127 25.39 11.39 6.68
CA LYS A 127 25.34 10.01 7.19
C LYS A 127 24.89 9.05 6.10
N ARG A 128 25.61 7.93 5.95
CA ARG A 128 25.34 6.92 4.92
C ARG A 128 24.05 6.16 5.24
N TYR A 129 23.16 6.06 4.25
CA TYR A 129 21.87 5.33 4.31
C TYR A 129 20.86 5.73 5.39
N ARG A 130 21.07 6.85 6.09
CA ARG A 130 20.05 7.40 7.01
C ARG A 130 18.96 8.12 6.23
N GLU A 131 17.70 8.01 6.65
CA GLU A 131 16.51 8.50 5.92
C GLU A 131 16.35 7.92 4.49
N ILE A 132 17.13 6.89 4.15
CA ILE A 132 17.13 6.28 2.83
C ILE A 132 16.45 4.92 2.95
N LYS A 133 15.35 4.78 2.20
CA LYS A 133 14.54 3.57 2.17
C LYS A 133 15.34 2.36 1.74
N ILE A 134 15.22 1.27 2.51
CA ILE A 134 15.85 -0.02 2.23
C ILE A 134 14.79 -1.10 2.04
N MET A 135 14.82 -1.75 0.89
CA MET A 135 13.93 -2.87 0.53
C MET A 135 14.70 -4.19 0.51
N PHE A 136 14.10 -5.27 0.99
CA PHE A 136 14.59 -6.63 0.81
C PHE A 136 13.60 -7.46 -0.01
N TYR A 137 14.01 -7.87 -1.21
CA TYR A 137 13.27 -8.75 -2.11
C TYR A 137 13.85 -10.17 -2.05
N ASP A 138 12.98 -11.16 -1.98
CA ASP A 138 13.33 -12.57 -1.88
C ASP A 138 12.58 -13.38 -2.93
N VAL A 139 13.30 -13.81 -3.95
CA VAL A 139 12.75 -14.59 -5.05
C VAL A 139 12.39 -15.99 -4.54
N ASN A 140 11.10 -16.32 -4.58
CA ASN A 140 10.49 -17.54 -4.03
C ASN A 140 10.45 -17.66 -2.49
N GLY A 141 10.88 -16.62 -1.77
CA GLY A 141 10.65 -16.53 -0.32
C GLY A 141 11.58 -17.39 0.56
N SER A 142 12.73 -17.82 0.03
CA SER A 142 13.65 -18.76 0.71
C SER A 142 14.64 -18.12 1.69
N SER A 143 14.80 -16.80 1.67
CA SER A 143 15.84 -16.03 2.35
C SER A 143 15.28 -15.09 3.44
N PHE A 144 14.08 -15.32 3.97
CA PHE A 144 13.51 -14.54 5.09
C PHE A 144 14.44 -14.49 6.33
N ARG A 145 15.10 -15.60 6.65
CA ARG A 145 16.05 -15.66 7.78
C ARG A 145 17.24 -14.73 7.58
N LEU A 146 17.72 -14.59 6.35
CA LEU A 146 18.81 -13.69 6.01
C LEU A 146 18.38 -12.23 6.24
N TYR A 147 17.17 -11.87 5.79
CA TYR A 147 16.59 -10.55 6.06
C TYR A 147 16.54 -10.22 7.55
N GLU A 148 15.98 -11.10 8.38
CA GLU A 148 15.88 -10.87 9.83
C GLU A 148 17.27 -10.69 10.49
N LEU A 149 18.27 -11.48 10.08
CA LEU A 149 19.64 -11.38 10.59
C LEU A 149 20.33 -10.06 10.22
N ILE A 150 20.09 -9.55 9.01
CA ILE A 150 20.64 -8.26 8.56
C ILE A 150 19.91 -7.11 9.26
N ARG A 151 18.56 -7.12 9.27
CA ARG A 151 17.74 -6.08 9.91
C ARG A 151 18.07 -5.93 11.40
N ALA A 152 18.20 -7.04 12.12
CA ALA A 152 18.52 -7.04 13.54
C ALA A 152 19.89 -6.39 13.85
N LYS A 153 20.85 -6.46 12.92
CA LYS A 153 22.19 -5.85 13.06
C LYS A 153 22.27 -4.41 12.55
N LEU A 154 21.25 -3.95 11.83
CA LEU A 154 21.16 -2.61 11.25
C LEU A 154 19.81 -1.94 11.60
N PRO A 155 19.43 -1.85 12.89
CA PRO A 155 18.14 -1.32 13.30
C PRO A 155 17.97 0.18 13.02
N SER A 156 19.08 0.85 12.69
CA SER A 156 19.16 2.29 12.46
C SER A 156 18.85 2.72 11.01
N LEU A 157 18.69 1.75 10.11
CA LEU A 157 18.33 1.98 8.71
C LEU A 157 16.81 2.00 8.55
N ASP A 158 16.34 2.70 7.54
CA ASP A 158 14.90 2.81 7.23
C ASP A 158 14.42 1.59 6.42
N TRP A 159 14.20 0.48 7.12
CA TRP A 159 13.70 -0.76 6.54
C TRP A 159 12.22 -0.66 6.19
N GLN A 160 11.92 -0.77 4.90
CA GLN A 160 10.54 -0.78 4.41
C GLN A 160 9.89 -2.17 4.47
N GLY A 161 10.67 -3.21 4.77
CA GLY A 161 10.18 -4.57 4.97
C GLY A 161 10.83 -5.62 4.09
N TYR A 162 10.25 -6.82 4.16
CA TYR A 162 10.59 -7.99 3.36
C TYR A 162 9.48 -8.26 2.35
N GLN A 163 9.85 -8.57 1.12
CA GLN A 163 8.91 -8.89 0.05
C GLN A 163 9.33 -10.18 -0.66
N SER A 164 8.44 -11.16 -0.74
CA SER A 164 8.64 -12.31 -1.62
C SER A 164 8.14 -11.98 -3.04
N ILE A 165 8.94 -12.29 -4.05
CA ILE A 165 8.63 -12.06 -5.47
C ILE A 165 8.84 -13.35 -6.26
N GLU A 166 8.15 -13.50 -7.39
CA GLU A 166 8.29 -14.70 -8.24
C GLU A 166 9.47 -14.58 -9.20
N ASN A 167 9.81 -13.36 -9.64
CA ASN A 167 10.90 -13.13 -10.60
C ASN A 167 11.77 -11.92 -10.20
N SER A 168 13.09 -12.07 -10.26
CA SER A 168 14.03 -10.95 -10.06
C SER A 168 13.89 -9.84 -11.11
N ALA A 169 13.28 -10.11 -12.27
CA ALA A 169 12.90 -9.10 -13.26
C ALA A 169 11.77 -8.15 -12.78
N ASP A 170 11.04 -8.49 -11.73
CA ASP A 170 10.04 -7.60 -11.13
C ASP A 170 10.70 -6.40 -10.41
N VAL A 171 12.02 -6.43 -10.26
CA VAL A 171 12.86 -5.36 -9.67
C VAL A 171 13.33 -4.33 -10.72
N THR A 172 12.82 -4.38 -11.96
CA THR A 172 13.36 -3.69 -13.15
C THR A 172 13.34 -2.15 -13.13
N GLN A 173 12.76 -1.51 -12.11
CA GLN A 173 12.98 -0.08 -11.84
C GLN A 173 13.33 0.12 -10.38
N LEU A 174 14.64 0.14 -10.10
CA LEU A 174 15.18 0.32 -8.76
C LEU A 174 14.76 1.70 -8.23
N PRO A 175 14.04 1.78 -7.09
CA PRO A 175 13.72 3.06 -6.46
C PRO A 175 14.99 3.87 -6.14
N GLU A 176 14.84 5.19 -5.98
CA GLU A 176 15.89 6.04 -5.40
C GLU A 176 16.12 5.63 -3.92
N GLY A 177 16.89 4.57 -3.69
CA GLY A 177 17.10 3.97 -2.37
C GLY A 177 18.11 2.82 -2.41
N VAL A 178 18.10 1.97 -1.38
CA VAL A 178 18.89 0.73 -1.32
C VAL A 178 17.98 -0.47 -1.52
N VAL A 179 18.36 -1.38 -2.42
CA VAL A 179 17.57 -2.58 -2.72
C VAL A 179 18.44 -3.81 -2.58
N ILE A 180 17.99 -4.77 -1.78
CA ILE A 180 18.64 -6.07 -1.59
C ILE A 180 17.75 -7.11 -2.28
N VAL A 181 18.30 -7.90 -3.20
CA VAL A 181 17.58 -8.96 -3.92
C VAL A 181 18.27 -10.29 -3.63
N ALA A 182 17.59 -11.20 -2.94
CA ALA A 182 17.99 -12.58 -2.74
C ALA A 182 17.31 -13.48 -3.80
N ASP A 183 18.08 -14.16 -4.64
CA ASP A 183 17.58 -15.04 -5.70
C ASP A 183 18.52 -16.23 -5.90
N LYS A 184 18.00 -17.45 -5.79
CA LYS A 184 18.74 -18.71 -6.03
C LYS A 184 20.07 -18.77 -5.28
N GLY A 185 20.06 -18.37 -4.00
CA GLY A 185 21.25 -18.34 -3.17
C GLY A 185 22.27 -17.27 -3.56
N ARG A 186 21.86 -16.20 -4.25
CA ARG A 186 22.67 -15.00 -4.52
C ARG A 186 21.99 -13.77 -3.97
N VAL A 187 22.75 -12.86 -3.38
CA VAL A 187 22.26 -11.60 -2.81
C VAL A 187 22.88 -10.44 -3.57
N THR A 188 22.08 -9.66 -4.28
CA THR A 188 22.52 -8.46 -5.00
C THR A 188 22.07 -7.22 -4.24
N ILE A 189 23.00 -6.30 -3.97
CA ILE A 189 22.71 -5.01 -3.33
C ILE A 189 22.84 -3.90 -4.37
N TRP A 190 21.79 -3.11 -4.51
CA TRP A 190 21.74 -1.93 -5.37
C TRP A 190 21.61 -0.66 -4.53
N SER A 191 22.18 0.44 -5.01
CA SER A 191 22.01 1.77 -4.40
C SER A 191 22.16 2.85 -5.45
N GLY A 192 21.23 3.81 -5.47
CA GLY A 192 21.32 4.97 -6.36
C GLY A 192 21.36 4.63 -7.85
N GLY A 193 20.80 3.48 -8.24
CA GLY A 193 20.79 2.95 -9.61
C GLY A 193 22.03 2.14 -10.01
N GLU A 194 22.94 1.85 -9.08
CA GLU A 194 24.18 1.09 -9.32
C GLU A 194 24.19 -0.20 -8.50
N ILE A 195 24.81 -1.26 -9.01
CA ILE A 195 25.12 -2.46 -8.21
C ILE A 195 26.25 -2.12 -7.26
N LEU A 196 26.03 -2.26 -5.95
CA LEU A 196 27.06 -2.10 -4.94
C LEU A 196 27.90 -3.37 -4.79
N SER A 197 27.22 -4.53 -4.68
CA SER A 197 27.84 -5.84 -4.45
C SER A 197 26.92 -6.98 -4.86
N ILE A 198 27.53 -8.14 -5.12
CA ILE A 198 26.85 -9.43 -5.30
C ILE A 198 27.55 -10.45 -4.39
N TYR A 199 26.77 -11.17 -3.59
CA TYR A 199 27.24 -12.20 -2.65
C TYR A 199 26.60 -13.56 -2.94
N ASP A 200 27.29 -14.65 -2.63
CA ASP A 200 26.71 -16.01 -2.66
C ASP A 200 26.22 -16.39 -1.27
N GLU A 201 24.93 -16.71 -1.10
CA GLU A 201 24.32 -17.07 0.20
C GLU A 201 24.89 -18.40 0.73
N LEU A 202 25.57 -18.34 1.88
CA LEU A 202 26.04 -19.54 2.57
C LEU A 202 24.85 -20.26 3.21
N THR A 203 24.62 -21.52 2.83
CA THR A 203 23.76 -22.47 3.54
C THR A 203 24.36 -22.83 4.90
N SER A 204 24.39 -21.88 5.84
CA SER A 204 24.73 -22.11 7.26
C SER A 204 23.50 -22.22 8.16
N ALA A 205 22.32 -22.38 7.57
CA ALA A 205 21.06 -22.67 8.25
C ALA A 205 20.67 -24.15 8.09
N ARG A 206 21.57 -25.10 8.39
CA ARG A 206 21.20 -26.52 8.47
C ARG A 206 20.42 -26.75 9.77
N SER A 207 19.12 -27.00 9.60
CA SER A 207 18.15 -27.66 10.48
C SER A 207 18.67 -28.19 11.83
N LEU A 208 18.12 -27.66 12.92
CA LEU A 208 17.88 -28.44 14.15
C LEU A 208 16.42 -28.94 14.13
N PRO A 209 16.13 -30.11 14.74
CA PRO A 209 14.89 -30.84 14.51
C PRO A 209 13.68 -30.07 15.02
N GLN A 210 12.69 -29.89 14.15
CA GLN A 210 11.32 -29.63 14.56
C GLN A 210 10.82 -30.88 15.33
N PRO A 211 10.04 -30.74 16.41
CA PRO A 211 9.49 -31.90 17.13
C PRO A 211 8.76 -32.81 16.14
N ALA A 212 9.21 -34.06 16.07
CA ALA A 212 8.69 -35.05 15.16
C ALA A 212 7.20 -35.30 15.43
N LEU A 213 6.37 -35.19 14.40
CA LEU A 213 5.12 -35.94 14.32
C LEU A 213 5.51 -37.42 14.39
N THR A 214 5.10 -38.07 15.48
CA THR A 214 5.35 -39.50 15.74
C THR A 214 4.78 -40.35 14.60
N GLN A 215 5.68 -40.98 13.85
CA GLN A 215 5.37 -42.09 12.97
C GLN A 215 5.04 -43.31 13.82
N SER A 216 3.82 -43.86 13.68
CA SER A 216 3.54 -45.25 14.05
C SER A 216 3.78 -46.13 12.82
N THR A 217 4.69 -47.07 12.99
CA THR A 217 5.23 -48.07 12.06
C THR A 217 4.16 -48.90 11.33
N PRO A 218 4.36 -49.26 10.04
CA PRO A 218 3.50 -50.24 9.35
C PRO A 218 3.92 -51.69 9.66
N PRO A 219 2.99 -52.66 9.65
CA PRO A 219 3.33 -54.07 9.56
C PRO A 219 3.71 -54.48 8.14
N VAL A 220 4.45 -55.58 8.10
CA VAL A 220 5.17 -56.23 7.01
C VAL A 220 4.31 -56.59 5.79
N THR A 221 4.95 -56.43 4.63
CA THR A 221 4.56 -56.85 3.27
C THR A 221 4.36 -58.35 3.12
N GLU A 222 3.29 -58.78 2.44
CA GLU A 222 3.36 -59.93 1.54
C GLU A 222 2.64 -59.65 0.22
N THR A 223 3.23 -60.21 -0.82
CA THR A 223 3.29 -59.78 -2.22
C THR A 223 2.16 -60.37 -3.06
N LYS A 224 1.58 -59.61 -4.00
CA LYS A 224 1.47 -59.99 -5.44
C LYS A 224 0.84 -58.91 -6.33
N GLU A 225 1.70 -58.45 -7.24
CA GLU A 225 1.59 -57.85 -8.57
C GLU A 225 0.29 -57.86 -9.40
N ILE A 226 0.10 -56.69 -10.09
CA ILE A 226 -0.35 -56.45 -11.49
C ILE A 226 -1.88 -56.68 -11.76
N ASP A 227 -2.68 -55.80 -12.38
CA ASP A 227 -2.46 -54.75 -13.39
C ASP A 227 -3.58 -53.68 -13.40
N SER A 228 -3.19 -52.50 -13.88
CA SER A 228 -3.86 -51.38 -14.55
C SER A 228 -5.35 -50.95 -14.35
N LYS A 229 -5.46 -49.60 -14.36
CA LYS A 229 -6.62 -48.72 -14.67
C LYS A 229 -7.48 -48.21 -13.50
N GLN A 230 -7.00 -47.11 -12.93
CA GLN A 230 -7.66 -45.80 -12.95
C GLN A 230 -9.21 -45.80 -12.80
N LYS A 231 -9.69 -45.80 -11.55
CA LYS A 231 -10.90 -45.05 -11.11
C LYS A 231 -11.08 -45.05 -9.59
N THR A 232 -11.09 -43.83 -9.03
CA THR A 232 -11.97 -43.28 -7.97
C THR A 232 -12.03 -43.89 -6.56
N VAL A 233 -12.37 -42.98 -5.61
CA VAL A 233 -13.01 -43.18 -4.28
C VAL A 233 -11.99 -43.44 -3.15
N THR A 234 -11.90 -42.72 -2.03
CA THR A 234 -12.65 -41.61 -1.40
C THR A 234 -11.90 -41.19 -0.14
N SER A 235 -11.86 -39.90 0.16
CA SER A 235 -11.90 -39.43 1.56
C SER A 235 -13.34 -39.02 1.88
N ALA A 236 -13.80 -39.28 3.10
CA ALA A 236 -15.10 -38.85 3.63
C ALA A 236 -14.89 -37.95 4.86
N PRO A 237 -15.87 -37.15 5.31
CA PRO A 237 -16.77 -36.28 4.56
C PRO A 237 -16.66 -34.84 5.13
N GLY A 238 -15.76 -34.03 4.58
CA GLY A 238 -16.05 -32.59 4.52
C GLY A 238 -17.09 -32.43 3.42
N ILE A 239 -18.20 -31.73 3.66
CA ILE A 239 -19.20 -31.48 2.62
C ILE A 239 -18.53 -30.64 1.51
N MET A 240 -17.85 -31.29 0.58
CA MET A 240 -17.55 -30.76 -0.73
C MET A 240 -18.84 -30.88 -1.52
N ILE A 241 -19.56 -29.76 -1.62
CA ILE A 241 -20.67 -29.64 -2.55
C ILE A 241 -20.05 -29.60 -3.95
N PRO A 242 -20.33 -30.58 -4.84
CA PRO A 242 -19.96 -30.48 -6.25
C PRO A 242 -20.70 -29.27 -6.84
N GLY A 243 -19.95 -28.26 -7.28
CA GLY A 243 -20.50 -27.01 -7.84
C GLY A 243 -20.09 -25.72 -7.12
N LEU A 244 -19.43 -25.77 -5.95
CA LEU A 244 -19.03 -24.57 -5.18
C LEU A 244 -17.50 -24.31 -5.09
N SER A 245 -16.72 -25.05 -5.89
CA SER A 245 -15.26 -24.98 -6.01
C SER A 245 -14.78 -24.42 -7.35
N THR A 246 -15.66 -23.75 -8.09
CA THR A 246 -15.31 -23.05 -9.32
C THR A 246 -14.91 -21.62 -9.01
N ASN A 247 -13.82 -21.17 -9.62
CA ASN A 247 -13.48 -19.76 -9.68
C ASN A 247 -14.65 -19.01 -10.34
N LEU A 248 -15.19 -18.00 -9.67
CA LEU A 248 -16.21 -17.14 -10.27
C LEU A 248 -15.55 -16.22 -11.29
N LYS A 249 -16.11 -16.15 -12.49
CA LYS A 249 -15.70 -15.25 -13.56
C LYS A 249 -16.90 -14.39 -13.92
N ILE A 250 -16.70 -13.09 -14.09
CA ILE A 250 -17.72 -12.23 -14.70
C ILE A 250 -17.79 -12.62 -16.17
N GLU A 251 -18.91 -13.22 -16.58
CA GLU A 251 -19.08 -13.69 -17.96
C GLU A 251 -19.27 -12.53 -18.93
N ASN A 252 -20.10 -11.56 -18.54
CA ASN A 252 -20.42 -10.38 -19.34
C ASN A 252 -20.31 -9.11 -18.47
N TYR A 253 -19.62 -8.10 -18.98
CA TYR A 253 -19.64 -6.73 -18.47
C TYR A 253 -19.47 -5.78 -19.65
N GLU A 254 -20.01 -4.57 -19.52
CA GLU A 254 -19.91 -3.52 -20.53
C GLU A 254 -19.22 -2.29 -19.94
N ALA A 255 -18.39 -1.62 -20.75
CA ALA A 255 -17.83 -0.33 -20.38
C ALA A 255 -18.91 0.75 -20.52
N VAL A 256 -19.36 1.30 -19.39
CA VAL A 256 -20.43 2.31 -19.38
C VAL A 256 -19.90 3.69 -19.79
N THR A 257 -18.82 4.14 -19.15
CA THR A 257 -18.20 5.46 -19.39
C THR A 257 -16.77 5.50 -18.89
N SER A 258 -16.02 6.53 -19.25
CA SER A 258 -14.68 6.81 -18.74
C SER A 258 -14.60 8.23 -18.17
N ILE A 259 -13.84 8.38 -17.08
CA ILE A 259 -13.54 9.67 -16.45
C ILE A 259 -12.05 9.93 -16.67
N ASP A 260 -11.71 11.08 -17.22
CA ASP A 260 -10.33 11.47 -17.61
C ASP A 260 -9.44 11.88 -16.43
N HIS A 261 -9.94 11.70 -15.21
CA HIS A 261 -9.24 11.98 -13.96
C HIS A 261 -9.40 10.81 -13.00
N ILE A 262 -8.40 10.63 -12.13
CA ILE A 262 -8.50 9.60 -11.10
C ILE A 262 -9.53 10.04 -10.06
N VAL A 263 -10.54 9.21 -9.84
CA VAL A 263 -11.59 9.41 -8.83
C VAL A 263 -11.22 8.71 -7.52
N ASP A 264 -11.50 9.33 -6.39
CA ASP A 264 -11.36 8.73 -5.05
C ASP A 264 -12.61 7.96 -4.65
N SER A 265 -13.77 8.39 -5.12
CA SER A 265 -15.06 7.72 -4.90
C SER A 265 -15.99 8.11 -6.04
N VAL A 266 -16.91 7.22 -6.40
CA VAL A 266 -17.92 7.48 -7.42
C VAL A 266 -19.18 6.65 -7.12
N GLY A 267 -20.32 7.22 -7.45
CA GLY A 267 -21.60 6.54 -7.47
C GLY A 267 -22.58 7.26 -8.36
N ILE A 268 -23.83 6.84 -8.33
CA ILE A 268 -24.89 7.40 -9.15
C ILE A 268 -26.07 7.79 -8.26
N ILE A 269 -26.64 8.97 -8.52
CA ILE A 269 -27.85 9.44 -7.85
C ILE A 269 -28.84 9.96 -8.87
N GLU A 270 -30.12 9.85 -8.54
CA GLU A 270 -31.17 10.58 -9.23
C GLU A 270 -31.42 11.92 -8.53
N SER A 271 -31.58 12.99 -9.31
CA SER A 271 -32.04 14.27 -8.75
C SER A 271 -33.54 14.20 -8.41
N ASP A 272 -33.94 14.79 -7.27
CA ASP A 272 -35.28 14.79 -6.63
C ASP A 272 -36.52 14.96 -7.54
N ARG A 273 -36.37 15.40 -8.80
CA ARG A 273 -37.50 15.72 -9.69
C ARG A 273 -37.36 15.25 -11.13
N ALA A 274 -36.14 15.17 -11.67
CA ALA A 274 -35.95 14.90 -13.10
C ALA A 274 -35.79 13.42 -13.42
N LYS A 275 -35.60 12.55 -12.41
CA LYS A 275 -35.17 11.14 -12.56
C LYS A 275 -33.94 10.94 -13.47
N THR A 276 -33.27 12.02 -13.86
CA THR A 276 -32.03 11.94 -14.64
C THR A 276 -30.93 11.48 -13.68
N PRO A 277 -30.28 10.35 -13.97
CA PRO A 277 -29.15 9.91 -13.19
C PRO A 277 -27.91 10.75 -13.46
N TYR A 278 -27.13 10.98 -12.41
CA TYR A 278 -25.84 11.65 -12.47
C TYR A 278 -24.79 10.76 -11.83
N PHE A 279 -23.68 10.57 -12.54
CA PHE A 279 -22.45 10.13 -11.89
C PHE A 279 -21.96 11.24 -10.99
N ILE A 280 -21.87 10.96 -9.70
CA ILE A 280 -21.22 11.83 -8.72
C ILE A 280 -19.86 11.22 -8.44
N TYR A 281 -18.81 12.02 -8.54
CA TYR A 281 -17.47 11.55 -8.23
C TYR A 281 -16.63 12.63 -7.56
N LEU A 282 -15.73 12.18 -6.70
CA LEU A 282 -14.78 13.02 -5.99
C LEU A 282 -13.41 12.92 -6.66
N SER A 283 -12.87 14.04 -7.12
CA SER A 283 -11.49 14.13 -7.61
C SER A 283 -10.88 15.48 -7.22
N ASN A 284 -9.66 15.46 -6.69
CA ASN A 284 -8.87 16.66 -6.37
C ASN A 284 -9.67 17.77 -5.64
N LYS A 285 -10.20 17.46 -4.46
CA LYS A 285 -11.03 18.38 -3.62
C LYS A 285 -12.31 18.91 -4.28
N THR A 286 -12.73 18.30 -5.38
CA THR A 286 -13.90 18.73 -6.15
C THR A 286 -14.88 17.57 -6.31
N LEU A 287 -16.14 17.83 -5.96
CA LEU A 287 -17.26 16.96 -6.34
C LEU A 287 -17.72 17.35 -7.73
N TYR A 288 -17.84 16.37 -8.61
CA TYR A 288 -18.40 16.53 -9.94
C TYR A 288 -19.71 15.79 -10.01
N ALA A 289 -20.66 16.33 -10.77
CA ALA A 289 -21.86 15.63 -11.18
C ALA A 289 -21.91 15.65 -12.70
N GLN A 290 -22.05 14.49 -13.34
CA GLN A 290 -22.15 14.36 -14.78
C GLN A 290 -23.40 13.55 -15.14
N ALA A 291 -24.32 14.16 -15.89
CA ALA A 291 -25.52 13.49 -16.36
C ALA A 291 -25.13 12.32 -17.28
N VAL A 292 -25.71 11.14 -17.05
CA VAL A 292 -25.39 9.92 -17.81
C VAL A 292 -25.67 10.09 -19.30
N GLU A 293 -26.79 10.73 -19.66
CA GLU A 293 -27.24 10.81 -21.06
C GLU A 293 -26.88 12.12 -21.75
N THR A 294 -26.98 13.25 -21.04
CA THR A 294 -26.96 14.59 -21.67
C THR A 294 -25.60 15.28 -21.61
N GLY A 295 -24.62 14.69 -20.91
CA GLY A 295 -23.30 15.29 -20.68
C GLY A 295 -23.32 16.58 -19.83
N LYS A 296 -24.48 16.97 -19.28
CA LYS A 296 -24.61 18.16 -18.41
C LYS A 296 -23.78 17.93 -17.15
N SER A 297 -22.91 18.87 -16.81
CA SER A 297 -22.06 18.74 -15.64
C SER A 297 -22.19 19.88 -14.64
N TYR A 298 -21.92 19.58 -13.37
CA TYR A 298 -21.80 20.54 -12.28
C TYR A 298 -20.56 20.21 -11.47
N GLN A 299 -20.06 21.20 -10.73
CA GLN A 299 -18.94 21.00 -9.83
C GLN A 299 -19.13 21.77 -8.53
N TYR A 300 -18.65 21.19 -7.44
CA TYR A 300 -18.46 21.85 -6.15
C TYR A 300 -16.99 21.71 -5.77
N ALA A 301 -16.23 22.79 -5.92
CA ALA A 301 -14.83 22.86 -5.52
C ALA A 301 -14.75 23.32 -4.06
N TYR A 302 -14.22 22.46 -3.18
CA TYR A 302 -13.98 22.83 -1.80
C TYR A 302 -12.78 23.78 -1.69
N LYS A 303 -13.01 24.96 -1.11
CA LYS A 303 -12.00 26.03 -0.98
C LYS A 303 -11.35 26.12 0.41
N GLY A 304 -11.74 25.26 1.35
CA GLY A 304 -11.20 25.28 2.72
C GLY A 304 -9.91 24.46 2.87
N PHE A 305 -9.43 24.38 4.11
CA PHE A 305 -8.28 23.55 4.48
C PHE A 305 -8.69 22.09 4.73
N GLY A 306 -7.69 21.20 4.74
CA GLY A 306 -7.90 19.78 4.99
C GLY A 306 -7.89 18.92 3.73
N ASP A 307 -7.68 17.63 3.94
CA ASP A 307 -7.61 16.59 2.92
C ASP A 307 -8.95 15.87 2.82
N MET A 308 -9.35 15.59 1.58
CA MET A 308 -10.57 14.83 1.33
C MET A 308 -10.33 13.38 1.68
N VAL A 309 -11.12 12.85 2.61
CA VAL A 309 -11.06 11.45 3.02
C VAL A 309 -11.79 10.61 1.95
N ASN A 310 -13.10 10.79 1.82
CA ASN A 310 -13.93 10.16 0.79
C ASN A 310 -15.25 10.93 0.65
N MET A 311 -16.16 10.39 -0.16
CA MET A 311 -17.57 10.75 -0.12
C MET A 311 -18.44 9.50 -0.10
N SER A 312 -19.70 9.66 0.31
CA SER A 312 -20.75 8.64 0.23
C SER A 312 -22.06 9.27 -0.23
N LEU A 313 -22.84 8.52 -1.01
CA LEU A 313 -24.08 8.98 -1.62
C LEU A 313 -25.28 8.41 -0.86
N GLY A 314 -26.20 9.29 -0.51
CA GLY A 314 -27.43 8.98 0.19
C GLY A 314 -28.68 9.25 -0.65
N PRO A 315 -29.87 9.08 -0.06
CA PRO A 315 -31.13 9.25 -0.75
C PRO A 315 -31.38 10.72 -1.07
N ASN A 316 -32.23 11.00 -2.06
CA ASN A 316 -32.68 12.36 -2.42
C ASN A 316 -31.51 13.33 -2.70
N GLY A 317 -30.48 12.81 -3.36
CA GLY A 317 -29.26 13.54 -3.72
C GLY A 317 -28.39 13.99 -2.55
N LEU A 318 -28.55 13.42 -1.35
CA LEU A 318 -27.67 13.68 -0.22
C LEU A 318 -26.27 13.12 -0.48
N ILE A 319 -25.26 13.86 -0.03
CA ILE A 319 -23.85 13.50 -0.17
C ILE A 319 -23.16 13.77 1.16
N ALA A 320 -22.57 12.74 1.76
CA ALA A 320 -21.64 12.89 2.86
C ALA A 320 -20.24 13.12 2.29
N LEU A 321 -19.60 14.23 2.68
CA LEU A 321 -18.24 14.56 2.27
C LEU A 321 -17.36 14.63 3.52
N ASN A 322 -16.41 13.71 3.63
CA ASN A 322 -15.50 13.63 4.78
C ASN A 322 -14.22 14.40 4.50
N ILE A 323 -13.88 15.33 5.39
CA ILE A 323 -12.71 16.20 5.28
C ILE A 323 -11.95 16.10 6.58
N TYR A 324 -10.65 15.83 6.50
CA TYR A 324 -9.78 15.82 7.67
C TYR A 324 -8.87 17.04 7.65
N ILE A 325 -8.83 17.80 8.74
CA ILE A 325 -7.94 18.94 8.92
C ILE A 325 -6.86 18.55 9.94
N GLN A 326 -5.61 18.54 9.49
CA GLN A 326 -4.45 18.21 10.34
C GLN A 326 -4.43 19.12 11.58
N GLY A 327 -4.41 18.52 12.78
CA GLY A 327 -4.42 19.24 14.05
C GLY A 327 -5.80 19.68 14.55
N GLU A 328 -6.85 19.62 13.72
CA GLU A 328 -8.22 20.02 14.11
C GLU A 328 -9.20 18.84 14.16
N GLY A 329 -8.98 17.79 13.35
CA GLY A 329 -9.86 16.61 13.29
C GLY A 329 -10.78 16.62 12.07
N MET A 330 -11.92 15.96 12.18
CA MET A 330 -12.90 15.87 11.09
C MET A 330 -13.70 17.17 10.94
N ASN A 331 -13.83 17.64 9.69
CA ASN A 331 -14.64 18.78 9.27
C ASN A 331 -15.60 18.34 8.15
N SER A 332 -16.34 17.26 8.39
CA SER A 332 -17.25 16.67 7.42
C SER A 332 -18.43 17.58 7.08
N ARG A 333 -19.07 17.33 5.95
CA ARG A 333 -20.20 18.12 5.43
C ARG A 333 -21.27 17.23 4.84
N ILE A 334 -22.52 17.65 4.96
CA ILE A 334 -23.62 17.12 4.16
C ILE A 334 -23.94 18.12 3.06
N LEU A 335 -23.93 17.65 1.83
CA LEU A 335 -24.39 18.38 0.66
C LEU A 335 -25.67 17.75 0.11
N LYS A 336 -26.41 18.52 -0.68
CA LYS A 336 -27.51 18.05 -1.49
C LYS A 336 -27.26 18.43 -2.94
N PHE A 337 -27.33 17.45 -3.82
CA PHE A 337 -27.32 17.65 -5.26
C PHE A 337 -28.75 17.70 -5.79
N SER A 338 -29.02 18.70 -6.62
CA SER A 338 -30.32 18.90 -7.26
C SER A 338 -30.12 19.33 -8.71
N THR A 339 -31.22 19.57 -9.44
CA THR A 339 -31.17 20.09 -10.82
C THR A 339 -30.48 21.46 -10.92
N GLY A 340 -30.30 22.18 -9.81
CA GLY A 340 -29.56 23.45 -9.73
C GLY A 340 -28.08 23.30 -9.40
N GLY A 341 -27.59 22.07 -9.19
CA GLY A 341 -26.22 21.78 -8.74
C GLY A 341 -26.14 21.45 -7.25
N PHE A 342 -24.94 21.60 -6.69
CA PHE A 342 -24.62 21.27 -5.30
C PHE A 342 -24.98 22.41 -4.34
N THR A 343 -25.61 22.07 -3.22
CA THR A 343 -25.86 22.97 -2.09
C THR A 343 -25.29 22.34 -0.82
N VAL A 344 -24.55 23.10 -0.02
CA VAL A 344 -24.10 22.65 1.30
C VAL A 344 -25.26 22.81 2.27
N LEU A 345 -25.71 21.71 2.87
CA LEU A 345 -26.75 21.74 3.91
C LEU A 345 -26.14 22.02 5.27
N THR A 346 -25.09 21.27 5.63
CA THR A 346 -24.41 21.37 6.93
C THR A 346 -22.92 21.16 6.78
N LYS A 347 -22.16 21.84 7.63
CA LYS A 347 -20.70 21.85 7.67
C LYS A 347 -20.19 21.70 9.10
N ASP A 348 -18.87 21.55 9.23
CA ASP A 348 -18.17 21.50 10.52
C ASP A 348 -18.66 20.32 11.37
N ILE A 349 -18.88 19.17 10.72
CA ILE A 349 -19.34 17.93 11.37
C ILE A 349 -18.12 17.12 11.80
N GLU A 350 -18.03 16.80 13.09
CA GLU A 350 -16.87 16.12 13.69
C GLU A 350 -16.87 14.60 13.49
N TYR A 351 -17.91 14.05 12.85
CA TYR A 351 -18.03 12.63 12.54
C TYR A 351 -17.41 12.28 11.18
N ILE A 352 -16.89 11.06 11.09
CA ILE A 352 -16.69 10.35 9.83
C ILE A 352 -18.05 9.81 9.40
N LEU A 353 -18.53 10.17 8.21
CA LEU A 353 -19.90 9.92 7.76
C LEU A 353 -19.94 8.90 6.61
N ASP A 354 -20.90 7.98 6.63
CA ASP A 354 -21.16 7.08 5.50
C ASP A 354 -22.66 6.77 5.38
N PHE A 355 -23.16 6.62 4.15
CA PHE A 355 -24.49 6.10 3.87
C PHE A 355 -24.38 4.60 3.56
N LEU A 356 -25.09 3.79 4.35
CA LEU A 356 -25.08 2.33 4.22
C LEU A 356 -26.44 1.78 3.81
N ASP A 357 -26.44 0.78 2.94
CA ASP A 357 -27.57 -0.12 2.72
C ASP A 357 -27.67 -1.11 3.89
N MET A 358 -28.51 -0.79 4.88
CA MET A 358 -28.67 -1.64 6.06
C MET A 358 -29.77 -2.69 5.94
N ASN A 359 -30.52 -2.66 4.83
CA ASN A 359 -31.67 -3.54 4.62
C ASN A 359 -31.46 -4.50 3.42
N GLY A 360 -30.39 -4.32 2.64
CA GLY A 360 -29.99 -5.16 1.53
C GLY A 360 -30.79 -4.92 0.24
N ASN A 361 -31.36 -3.73 0.04
CA ASN A 361 -32.15 -3.37 -1.15
C ASN A 361 -31.29 -2.77 -2.29
N GLY A 362 -29.98 -2.63 -2.10
CA GLY A 362 -29.06 -1.98 -3.04
C GLY A 362 -29.03 -0.44 -2.96
N ILE A 363 -29.73 0.17 -2.00
CA ILE A 363 -29.81 1.62 -1.81
C ILE A 363 -29.14 2.00 -0.49
N ASN A 364 -28.18 2.91 -0.56
CA ASN A 364 -27.54 3.44 0.64
C ASN A 364 -28.43 4.52 1.28
N GLU A 365 -29.28 4.14 2.23
CA GLU A 365 -30.22 5.08 2.86
C GLU A 365 -29.93 5.44 4.32
N SER A 366 -29.09 4.67 5.01
CA SER A 366 -28.84 4.87 6.45
C SER A 366 -27.58 5.70 6.67
N LEU A 367 -27.73 6.94 7.11
CA LEU A 367 -26.58 7.76 7.52
C LEU A 367 -26.03 7.27 8.85
N VAL A 368 -24.74 6.93 8.85
CA VAL A 368 -23.98 6.51 10.03
C VAL A 368 -22.83 7.50 10.24
N GLY A 369 -22.61 7.86 11.50
CA GLY A 369 -21.47 8.65 11.94
C GLY A 369 -20.58 7.83 12.87
N GLN A 370 -19.28 7.88 12.66
CA GLN A 370 -18.28 7.38 13.60
C GLN A 370 -17.49 8.56 14.18
N ASP A 371 -17.25 8.54 15.48
CA ASP A 371 -16.42 9.52 16.17
C ASP A 371 -15.03 9.60 15.55
N PHE A 372 -14.47 10.81 15.52
CA PHE A 372 -13.05 10.99 15.30
C PHE A 372 -12.29 10.83 16.61
N ASP A 373 -11.18 10.10 16.57
CA ASP A 373 -10.27 9.97 17.71
C ASP A 373 -8.84 10.29 17.28
N ALA A 374 -8.14 11.16 18.02
CA ALA A 374 -6.82 11.62 17.61
C ALA A 374 -5.77 10.49 17.62
N GLU A 375 -5.92 9.48 18.49
CA GLU A 375 -4.97 8.38 18.60
C GLU A 375 -5.26 7.26 17.59
N SER A 376 -6.53 6.96 17.33
CA SER A 376 -7.01 5.81 16.55
C SER A 376 -7.65 6.18 15.19
N PHE A 377 -7.82 7.48 14.91
CA PHE A 377 -8.56 8.09 13.80
C PHE A 377 -10.05 7.76 13.81
N PHE A 378 -10.36 6.46 13.88
CA PHE A 378 -11.69 5.90 14.01
C PHE A 378 -12.02 5.66 15.49
N GLY A 379 -12.82 6.55 16.07
CA GLY A 379 -13.27 6.44 17.46
C GLY A 379 -14.26 5.29 17.68
N SER A 380 -14.49 4.93 18.95
CA SER A 380 -15.37 3.81 19.29
C SER A 380 -16.86 4.12 19.22
N GLY A 381 -17.25 5.40 19.26
CA GLY A 381 -18.65 5.79 19.13
C GLY A 381 -19.10 5.71 17.68
N VAL A 382 -20.13 4.91 17.43
CA VAL A 382 -20.78 4.78 16.12
C VAL A 382 -22.27 5.01 16.33
N PHE A 383 -22.87 5.87 15.52
CA PHE A 383 -24.24 6.33 15.73
C PHE A 383 -25.03 6.34 14.43
N ARG A 384 -26.31 6.02 14.52
CA ARG A 384 -27.25 6.34 13.46
C ARG A 384 -27.53 7.84 13.52
N LEU A 385 -27.38 8.51 12.40
CA LEU A 385 -27.68 9.92 12.25
C LEU A 385 -28.88 10.09 11.32
N ALA A 386 -29.60 11.19 11.49
CA ALA A 386 -30.54 11.68 10.49
C ALA A 386 -30.20 13.13 10.15
N VAL A 387 -30.47 13.52 8.91
CA VAL A 387 -30.36 14.89 8.45
C VAL A 387 -31.72 15.32 7.91
N ASP A 388 -32.26 16.42 8.43
CA ASP A 388 -33.52 16.99 7.92
C ASP A 388 -33.26 17.95 6.75
N ASP A 389 -34.33 18.41 6.08
CA ASP A 389 -34.24 19.31 4.93
C ASP A 389 -33.58 20.67 5.25
N SER A 390 -33.50 21.05 6.53
CA SER A 390 -32.77 22.24 6.97
C SER A 390 -31.27 22.00 7.15
N GLY A 391 -30.83 20.76 7.01
CA GLY A 391 -29.47 20.29 7.26
C GLY A 391 -29.20 19.89 8.71
N ARG A 392 -30.16 20.07 9.63
CA ARG A 392 -29.92 19.75 11.03
C ARG A 392 -29.69 18.25 11.20
N ILE A 393 -28.60 17.91 11.88
CA ILE A 393 -28.23 16.53 12.18
C ILE A 393 -28.75 16.16 13.55
N THR A 394 -29.44 15.02 13.63
CA THR A 394 -29.87 14.41 14.89
C THR A 394 -29.22 13.05 15.06
N GLN A 395 -28.54 12.88 16.19
CA GLN A 395 -28.04 11.58 16.63
C GLN A 395 -29.20 10.76 17.21
N HIS A 396 -29.34 9.54 16.73
CA HIS A 396 -30.30 8.56 17.23
C HIS A 396 -29.58 7.53 18.11
N ASP A 397 -29.65 6.25 17.75
CA ASP A 397 -29.12 5.15 18.53
C ASP A 397 -27.60 5.00 18.36
N SER A 398 -26.93 4.69 19.46
CA SER A 398 -25.57 4.15 19.42
C SER A 398 -25.60 2.75 18.84
N MET A 399 -24.63 2.46 18.01
CA MET A 399 -24.46 1.16 17.36
C MET A 399 -23.31 0.44 18.04
N ASP A 400 -23.58 -0.79 18.48
CA ASP A 400 -22.56 -1.64 19.08
C ASP A 400 -21.65 -2.19 17.97
N THR A 401 -20.36 -1.87 18.03
CA THR A 401 -19.40 -2.28 17.00
C THR A 401 -18.13 -2.90 17.61
N PRO A 402 -17.45 -3.81 16.88
CA PRO A 402 -16.26 -4.46 17.40
C PRO A 402 -15.10 -3.48 17.64
N LYS A 403 -14.16 -3.85 18.51
CA LYS A 403 -12.94 -3.05 18.73
C LYS A 403 -12.14 -2.90 17.44
N GLY A 404 -11.76 -1.66 17.12
CA GLY A 404 -11.01 -1.34 15.90
C GLY A 404 -11.86 -1.35 14.64
N PHE A 405 -13.19 -1.22 14.79
CA PHE A 405 -14.12 -0.99 13.69
C PHE A 405 -13.81 0.32 12.96
N ASN A 406 -13.85 0.27 11.63
CA ASN A 406 -13.70 1.43 10.75
C ASN A 406 -14.93 1.51 9.85
N LEU A 407 -15.59 2.67 9.81
CA LEU A 407 -16.83 2.87 9.05
C LEU A 407 -16.61 2.81 7.53
N LEU A 408 -15.49 3.34 7.05
CA LEU A 408 -15.24 3.43 5.61
C LEU A 408 -15.15 2.04 4.96
N GLY A 409 -15.98 1.81 3.94
CA GLY A 409 -16.04 0.54 3.21
C GLY A 409 -16.72 -0.60 3.97
N ALA A 410 -17.30 -0.32 5.14
CA ALA A 410 -18.00 -1.31 5.94
C ALA A 410 -19.37 -1.68 5.37
N ILE A 411 -19.87 -2.84 5.77
CA ILE A 411 -21.21 -3.34 5.51
C ILE A 411 -21.88 -3.59 6.86
N MET A 412 -23.14 -3.18 6.99
CA MET A 412 -23.96 -3.42 8.18
C MET A 412 -25.36 -3.90 7.80
N ALA A 413 -25.52 -5.20 7.53
CA ALA A 413 -26.77 -5.78 7.07
C ALA A 413 -26.96 -7.20 7.63
N ASP A 414 -28.22 -7.66 7.66
CA ASP A 414 -28.57 -9.05 7.99
C ASP A 414 -28.31 -9.94 6.76
N LEU A 415 -27.06 -10.38 6.63
CA LEU A 415 -26.55 -11.13 5.48
C LEU A 415 -27.15 -12.53 5.45
N ASP A 416 -27.27 -13.19 6.60
CA ASP A 416 -27.74 -14.59 6.72
C ASP A 416 -29.26 -14.73 7.00
N LYS A 417 -29.97 -13.61 7.15
CA LYS A 417 -31.41 -13.51 7.40
C LYS A 417 -31.86 -14.04 8.75
N ASN A 418 -30.97 -14.05 9.75
CA ASN A 418 -31.27 -14.47 11.11
C ASN A 418 -31.88 -13.33 11.99
N LYS A 419 -32.09 -12.13 11.42
CA LYS A 419 -32.59 -10.90 12.07
C LYS A 419 -31.58 -10.19 12.96
N ILE A 420 -30.33 -10.64 12.99
CA ILE A 420 -29.20 -9.97 13.61
C ILE A 420 -28.34 -9.43 12.48
N LYS A 421 -28.05 -8.13 12.51
CA LYS A 421 -27.20 -7.54 11.49
C LYS A 421 -25.75 -7.95 11.71
N GLU A 422 -25.09 -8.37 10.64
CA GLU A 422 -23.65 -8.50 10.60
C GLU A 422 -22.98 -7.18 10.30
N THR A 423 -21.79 -7.03 10.89
CA THR A 423 -20.85 -5.97 10.58
C THR A 423 -19.64 -6.59 9.88
N ALA A 424 -19.47 -6.29 8.59
CA ALA A 424 -18.30 -6.67 7.84
C ALA A 424 -17.43 -5.43 7.55
N TYR A 425 -16.13 -5.51 7.84
CA TYR A 425 -15.21 -4.39 7.64
C TYR A 425 -13.77 -4.89 7.49
N TYR A 426 -12.89 -4.00 7.01
CA TYR A 426 -11.46 -4.28 6.96
C TYR A 426 -10.81 -3.93 8.29
N ASN A 427 -10.26 -4.94 8.96
CA ASN A 427 -9.56 -4.74 10.23
C ASN A 427 -8.22 -3.99 10.01
N PRO A 428 -7.55 -3.50 11.08
CA PRO A 428 -6.26 -2.80 10.95
C PRO A 428 -5.16 -3.60 10.26
N GLY A 429 -5.28 -4.94 10.18
CA GLY A 429 -4.38 -5.81 9.44
C GLY A 429 -4.72 -5.96 7.95
N GLY A 430 -5.72 -5.23 7.44
CA GLY A 430 -6.17 -5.27 6.05
C GLY A 430 -6.98 -6.52 5.69
N LYS A 431 -7.45 -7.29 6.67
CA LYS A 431 -8.31 -8.46 6.42
C LYS A 431 -9.78 -8.09 6.53
N LEU A 432 -10.60 -8.63 5.66
CA LEU A 432 -12.05 -8.54 5.79
C LEU A 432 -12.51 -9.48 6.90
N VAL A 433 -13.21 -8.94 7.88
CA VAL A 433 -13.78 -9.70 9.00
C VAL A 433 -15.29 -9.54 9.00
N VAL A 434 -16.00 -10.55 9.50
CA VAL A 434 -17.46 -10.52 9.71
C VAL A 434 -17.74 -10.78 11.18
N TYR A 435 -18.49 -9.87 11.78
CA TYR A 435 -18.94 -9.94 13.16
C TYR A 435 -20.47 -10.01 13.22
N GLU A 436 -20.98 -10.77 14.19
CA GLU A 436 -22.39 -10.81 14.56
C GLU A 436 -22.45 -10.65 16.09
N ALA A 437 -23.22 -9.69 16.58
CA ALA A 437 -23.32 -9.40 18.03
C ALA A 437 -21.94 -9.32 18.72
N ASN A 438 -21.00 -8.59 18.13
CA ASN A 438 -19.61 -8.41 18.58
C ASN A 438 -18.77 -9.69 18.71
N LYS A 439 -19.20 -10.80 18.13
CA LYS A 439 -18.39 -12.01 18.00
C LYS A 439 -17.93 -12.17 16.56
N GLN A 440 -16.62 -12.38 16.38
CA GLN A 440 -16.07 -12.66 15.05
C GLN A 440 -16.57 -14.02 14.57
N LYS A 441 -17.25 -14.03 13.42
CA LYS A 441 -17.81 -15.23 12.79
C LYS A 441 -16.91 -15.74 11.67
N TRP A 442 -16.20 -14.83 11.02
CA TRP A 442 -15.37 -15.14 9.86
C TRP A 442 -14.26 -14.10 9.65
N GLU A 443 -13.17 -14.50 9.01
CA GLU A 443 -12.06 -13.65 8.58
C GLU A 443 -11.48 -14.15 7.26
N SER A 444 -11.11 -13.22 6.39
CA SER A 444 -10.46 -13.54 5.12
C SER A 444 -9.06 -14.13 5.31
N ALA A 445 -8.73 -15.13 4.48
CA ALA A 445 -7.38 -15.69 4.45
C ALA A 445 -6.34 -14.65 3.95
N SER A 446 -6.74 -13.85 2.97
CA SER A 446 -5.90 -12.82 2.35
C SER A 446 -6.11 -11.45 2.97
N ARG A 447 -5.09 -10.59 2.83
CA ARG A 447 -5.17 -9.15 3.08
C ARG A 447 -5.54 -8.42 1.79
N PHE A 448 -6.17 -7.26 1.94
CA PHE A 448 -6.55 -6.35 0.88
C PHE A 448 -5.96 -4.98 1.12
N ASP A 449 -5.94 -4.16 0.08
CA ASP A 449 -5.41 -2.80 0.13
C ASP A 449 -6.51 -1.74 0.05
N PRO A 450 -6.37 -0.64 0.79
CA PRO A 450 -7.22 0.52 0.61
C PRO A 450 -6.98 1.18 -0.75
N ILE A 451 -7.89 2.06 -1.17
CA ILE A 451 -7.69 2.85 -2.40
C ILE A 451 -6.65 3.95 -2.23
N LYS A 452 -6.49 4.45 -1.01
CA LYS A 452 -5.43 5.38 -0.60
C LYS A 452 -5.15 5.26 0.89
N ILE A 453 -3.94 5.62 1.29
CA ILE A 453 -3.55 5.78 2.69
C ILE A 453 -3.31 7.28 2.93
N MET A 454 -3.97 7.83 3.95
CA MET A 454 -3.70 9.17 4.42
C MET A 454 -2.62 9.11 5.50
N LEU A 455 -1.65 10.01 5.41
CA LEU A 455 -0.62 10.19 6.44
C LEU A 455 -1.09 11.30 7.37
N ILE A 456 -1.24 10.98 8.65
CA ILE A 456 -1.72 11.92 9.65
C ILE A 456 -0.64 12.08 10.71
N ASP A 457 -0.14 13.31 10.89
CA ASP A 457 0.86 13.56 11.93
C ASP A 457 0.24 13.34 13.31
N ASP A 458 1.05 12.81 14.22
CA ASP A 458 0.66 12.67 15.62
C ASP A 458 0.54 14.08 16.25
N ILE A 459 -0.70 14.49 16.51
CA ILE A 459 -1.03 15.81 17.06
C ILE A 459 -0.52 15.96 18.50
N VAL A 460 -0.35 14.85 19.22
CA VAL A 460 0.11 14.84 20.62
C VAL A 460 1.64 14.88 20.67
N ASN A 461 2.31 14.23 19.72
CA ASN A 461 3.76 14.18 19.66
C ASN A 461 4.29 14.24 18.22
N GLU A 462 4.57 15.45 17.74
CA GLU A 462 5.09 15.73 16.39
C GLU A 462 6.40 15.00 16.03
N SER A 463 7.10 14.39 17.00
CA SER A 463 8.29 13.56 16.76
C SER A 463 7.97 12.11 16.37
N ASN A 464 6.72 11.67 16.55
CA ASN A 464 6.27 10.36 16.13
C ASN A 464 6.10 10.32 14.61
N ALA A 465 6.32 9.15 14.02
CA ALA A 465 6.06 8.96 12.60
C ALA A 465 4.57 9.21 12.30
N PRO A 466 4.24 9.87 11.18
CA PRO A 466 2.86 10.02 10.75
C PRO A 466 2.19 8.66 10.64
N ARG A 467 0.92 8.61 11.01
CA ARG A 467 0.14 7.39 11.02
C ARG A 467 -0.58 7.17 9.70
N ASP A 468 -0.61 5.92 9.28
CA ASP A 468 -1.37 5.45 8.15
C ASP A 468 -2.86 5.31 8.50
N VAL A 469 -3.70 6.05 7.79
CA VAL A 469 -5.15 5.91 7.84
C VAL A 469 -5.65 5.36 6.50
N PRO A 470 -6.10 4.09 6.45
CA PRO A 470 -6.57 3.48 5.22
C PRO A 470 -7.97 4.02 4.87
N VAL A 471 -8.13 4.47 3.62
CA VAL A 471 -9.44 4.81 3.06
C VAL A 471 -9.89 3.65 2.19
N TRP A 472 -10.92 2.94 2.65
CA TRP A 472 -11.46 1.80 1.94
C TRP A 472 -12.51 2.22 0.91
N PRO A 473 -12.52 1.60 -0.27
CA PRO A 473 -13.57 1.79 -1.26
C PRO A 473 -14.92 1.27 -0.78
N GLN A 474 -16.00 1.84 -1.32
CA GLN A 474 -17.36 1.43 -1.02
C GLN A 474 -17.66 0.01 -1.53
N SER A 475 -18.40 -0.75 -0.72
CA SER A 475 -18.93 -2.07 -1.05
C SER A 475 -20.40 -1.98 -1.44
N ALA A 476 -20.92 -2.99 -2.15
CA ALA A 476 -22.32 -3.05 -2.55
C ALA A 476 -23.00 -4.32 -2.04
N LEU A 477 -24.29 -4.20 -1.74
CA LEU A 477 -25.17 -5.32 -1.45
C LEU A 477 -26.12 -5.53 -2.62
N PHE A 478 -26.36 -6.78 -2.98
CA PHE A 478 -27.43 -7.13 -3.90
C PHE A 478 -28.07 -8.45 -3.48
N ASN A 479 -29.34 -8.61 -3.79
CA ASN A 479 -30.14 -9.76 -3.39
C ASN A 479 -30.52 -10.54 -4.64
N GLU A 480 -30.12 -11.81 -4.69
CA GLU A 480 -30.45 -12.74 -5.77
C GLU A 480 -30.92 -14.05 -5.15
N ASP A 481 -32.02 -14.63 -5.65
CA ASP A 481 -32.58 -15.91 -5.16
C ASP A 481 -32.75 -16.00 -3.63
N HIS A 482 -33.19 -14.90 -3.00
CA HIS A 482 -33.32 -14.79 -1.55
C HIS A 482 -32.00 -14.94 -0.77
N VAL A 483 -30.85 -14.75 -1.41
CA VAL A 483 -29.54 -14.67 -0.76
C VAL A 483 -29.03 -13.24 -0.91
N LEU A 484 -28.61 -12.64 0.21
CA LEU A 484 -27.97 -11.34 0.20
C LEU A 484 -26.47 -11.53 -0.01
N PHE A 485 -25.95 -10.95 -1.09
CA PHE A 485 -24.54 -11.00 -1.45
C PHE A 485 -23.89 -9.66 -1.15
N ALA A 486 -22.73 -9.70 -0.53
CA ALA A 486 -21.85 -8.55 -0.38
C ALA A 486 -20.74 -8.62 -1.43
N VAL A 487 -20.71 -7.64 -2.33
CA VAL A 487 -19.60 -7.45 -3.26
C VAL A 487 -18.66 -6.42 -2.67
N VAL A 488 -17.44 -6.86 -2.38
CA VAL A 488 -16.42 -6.05 -1.73
C VAL A 488 -15.22 -5.87 -2.65
N PRO A 489 -14.56 -4.70 -2.60
CA PRO A 489 -13.30 -4.51 -3.29
C PRO A 489 -12.23 -5.45 -2.73
N SER A 490 -11.55 -6.20 -3.59
CA SER A 490 -10.45 -7.08 -3.22
C SER A 490 -9.14 -6.60 -3.85
N ASN A 491 -8.90 -5.30 -3.76
CA ASN A 491 -7.67 -4.67 -4.24
C ASN A 491 -6.46 -5.38 -3.59
N GLN A 492 -5.51 -5.80 -4.42
CA GLN A 492 -4.36 -6.55 -3.95
C GLN A 492 -3.22 -5.63 -3.56
N THR A 493 -2.41 -6.12 -2.63
CA THR A 493 -1.24 -5.43 -2.14
C THR A 493 -0.20 -5.22 -3.21
N GLY A 494 0.00 -3.95 -3.57
CA GLY A 494 1.03 -3.50 -4.49
C GLY A 494 2.09 -2.67 -3.78
N ILE A 495 3.31 -2.64 -4.33
CA ILE A 495 4.51 -1.94 -3.80
C ILE A 495 4.28 -0.46 -3.40
N TRP A 496 3.20 0.18 -3.86
CA TRP A 496 2.94 1.62 -3.73
C TRP A 496 1.90 2.01 -2.67
N SER A 497 1.08 1.09 -2.15
CA SER A 497 0.09 1.43 -1.11
C SER A 497 0.74 1.86 0.20
N ILE A 498 1.93 1.35 0.49
CA ILE A 498 2.70 1.54 1.74
C ILE A 498 3.32 2.96 1.86
N VAL A 499 3.31 3.78 0.79
CA VAL A 499 3.87 5.16 0.81
C VAL A 499 2.79 6.20 0.53
N GLY A 500 1.53 5.93 0.91
CA GLY A 500 0.40 6.82 0.59
C GLY A 500 -0.03 6.76 -0.89
N GLY A 501 0.42 5.75 -1.65
CA GLY A 501 0.03 5.53 -3.04
C GLY A 501 -1.25 4.68 -3.19
N ARG A 502 -1.78 4.62 -4.40
CA ARG A 502 -2.99 3.83 -4.73
C ARG A 502 -2.61 2.37 -5.04
N SER A 503 -3.51 1.42 -4.74
CA SER A 503 -3.34 0.00 -5.13
C SER A 503 -3.16 -0.13 -6.65
N LYS A 504 -2.44 -1.16 -7.12
CA LYS A 504 -2.17 -1.37 -8.56
C LYS A 504 -3.07 -2.40 -9.23
N ASN A 505 -3.57 -3.37 -8.47
CA ASN A 505 -4.35 -4.49 -9.01
C ASN A 505 -5.71 -4.51 -8.33
N GLY A 506 -6.76 -4.24 -9.10
CA GLY A 506 -8.14 -4.34 -8.65
C GLY A 506 -8.66 -5.75 -8.76
N GLY A 507 -9.49 -6.13 -7.79
CA GLY A 507 -10.26 -7.36 -7.81
C GLY A 507 -11.57 -7.15 -7.07
N LEU A 508 -12.45 -8.14 -7.17
CA LEU A 508 -13.69 -8.18 -6.42
C LEU A 508 -13.78 -9.48 -5.62
N GLY A 509 -14.31 -9.38 -4.43
CA GLY A 509 -14.73 -10.50 -3.62
C GLY A 509 -16.24 -10.53 -3.50
N VAL A 510 -16.83 -11.72 -3.52
CA VAL A 510 -18.22 -11.95 -3.18
C VAL A 510 -18.25 -12.70 -1.85
N LEU A 511 -18.89 -12.10 -0.86
CA LEU A 511 -19.16 -12.66 0.46
C LEU A 511 -20.64 -13.04 0.53
N CYS A 512 -20.93 -14.26 0.96
CA CYS A 512 -22.30 -14.70 1.20
C CYS A 512 -22.37 -15.69 2.38
N PRO A 513 -23.53 -15.84 3.02
CA PRO A 513 -23.75 -16.87 4.02
C PRO A 513 -23.56 -18.28 3.45
N SER A 514 -22.97 -19.18 4.23
CA SER A 514 -22.81 -20.58 3.85
C SER A 514 -22.69 -21.47 5.08
N ASN A 515 -23.62 -22.43 5.23
CA ASN A 515 -23.57 -23.48 6.26
C ASN A 515 -23.28 -22.98 7.69
N GLY A 516 -23.92 -21.88 8.12
CA GLY A 516 -23.74 -21.30 9.46
C GLY A 516 -22.45 -20.49 9.65
N THR A 517 -21.71 -20.23 8.56
CA THR A 517 -20.58 -19.28 8.49
C THR A 517 -20.70 -18.45 7.21
N TYR A 518 -19.58 -17.92 6.73
CA TYR A 518 -19.49 -17.13 5.51
C TYR A 518 -18.57 -17.79 4.48
N ALA A 519 -19.00 -17.78 3.23
CA ALA A 519 -18.17 -18.11 2.08
C ALA A 519 -17.71 -16.81 1.43
N PHE A 520 -16.41 -16.74 1.14
CA PHE A 520 -15.82 -15.67 0.36
C PHE A 520 -15.23 -16.24 -0.92
N ARG A 521 -15.46 -15.57 -2.04
CA ARG A 521 -14.97 -15.97 -3.36
C ARG A 521 -14.36 -14.76 -4.06
N LEU A 522 -13.09 -14.86 -4.40
CA LEU A 522 -12.44 -13.88 -5.27
C LEU A 522 -12.89 -14.12 -6.71
N LEU A 523 -13.31 -13.05 -7.38
CA LEU A 523 -13.55 -13.08 -8.82
C LEU A 523 -12.21 -13.12 -9.54
N THR A 524 -12.12 -14.00 -10.54
CA THR A 524 -10.89 -14.16 -11.35
C THR A 524 -10.74 -13.10 -12.44
N THR A 525 -11.75 -12.26 -12.64
CA THR A 525 -11.70 -11.12 -13.54
C THR A 525 -10.62 -10.15 -13.05
N LYS A 526 -9.59 -9.96 -13.87
CA LYS A 526 -8.54 -8.97 -13.60
C LYS A 526 -8.97 -7.62 -14.16
N PHE A 527 -9.05 -6.62 -13.29
CA PHE A 527 -9.27 -5.24 -13.71
C PHE A 527 -7.93 -4.59 -14.09
N GLN A 528 -8.00 -3.57 -14.94
CA GLN A 528 -6.81 -2.87 -15.45
C GLN A 528 -6.08 -2.05 -14.35
N GLY A 529 -6.75 -1.80 -13.23
CA GLY A 529 -6.24 -1.08 -12.07
C GLY A 529 -7.13 -1.30 -10.85
N PRO A 530 -6.88 -0.61 -9.72
CA PRO A 530 -7.63 -0.74 -8.48
C PRO A 530 -9.11 -0.38 -8.65
N VAL A 531 -9.98 -1.12 -7.95
CA VAL A 531 -11.40 -0.79 -7.80
C VAL A 531 -11.52 0.41 -6.85
N GLN A 532 -12.11 1.50 -7.34
CA GLN A 532 -12.31 2.75 -6.59
C GLN A 532 -13.65 2.78 -5.85
N SER A 533 -14.70 2.18 -6.43
CA SER A 533 -16.03 2.13 -5.83
C SER A 533 -16.85 1.00 -6.47
N ILE A 534 -17.78 0.45 -5.68
CA ILE A 534 -18.80 -0.49 -6.13
C ILE A 534 -20.14 0.04 -5.64
N PHE A 535 -21.15 0.07 -6.51
CA PHE A 535 -22.49 0.50 -6.15
C PHE A 535 -23.54 -0.18 -7.04
N MET A 536 -24.76 -0.28 -6.53
CA MET A 536 -25.91 -0.75 -7.30
C MET A 536 -26.66 0.43 -7.91
N TYR A 537 -27.18 0.24 -9.11
CA TYR A 537 -28.17 1.14 -9.72
C TYR A 537 -29.01 0.37 -10.72
N ASP A 538 -30.32 0.57 -10.68
CA ASP A 538 -31.29 -0.13 -11.53
C ASP A 538 -31.07 -1.66 -11.61
N ASN A 539 -30.80 -2.28 -10.47
CA ASN A 539 -30.48 -3.71 -10.33
C ASN A 539 -29.20 -4.19 -11.06
N GLU A 540 -28.34 -3.26 -11.47
CA GLU A 540 -27.03 -3.55 -12.05
C GLU A 540 -25.90 -3.16 -11.09
N LEU A 541 -24.82 -3.94 -11.13
CA LEU A 541 -23.62 -3.70 -10.34
C LEU A 541 -22.64 -2.85 -11.15
N TYR A 542 -22.38 -1.64 -10.67
CA TYR A 542 -21.39 -0.74 -11.26
C TYR A 542 -20.06 -0.87 -10.52
N ILE A 543 -18.97 -0.96 -11.29
CA ILE A 543 -17.62 -1.13 -10.77
C ILE A 543 -16.75 -0.04 -11.39
N ALA A 544 -16.27 0.88 -10.56
CA ALA A 544 -15.34 1.90 -11.00
C ALA A 544 -13.90 1.41 -10.84
N VAL A 545 -13.14 1.42 -11.93
CA VAL A 545 -11.74 0.98 -11.96
C VAL A 545 -10.86 2.06 -12.57
N VAL A 546 -9.59 2.10 -12.16
CA VAL A 546 -8.62 2.98 -12.79
C VAL A 546 -8.05 2.31 -14.04
N GLU A 547 -8.14 2.99 -15.17
CA GLU A 547 -7.51 2.60 -16.44
C GLU A 547 -6.17 3.36 -16.60
N GLY A 548 -5.09 2.62 -16.89
CA GLY A 548 -3.77 3.17 -17.19
C GLY A 548 -2.70 3.02 -16.11
N ASN A 549 -1.44 3.27 -16.48
CA ASN A 549 -0.31 3.30 -15.54
C ASN A 549 -0.49 4.47 -14.57
N ILE A 550 -0.81 4.17 -13.30
CA ILE A 550 -0.88 5.17 -12.22
C ILE A 550 0.55 5.62 -11.88
N LEU A 551 1.10 6.47 -12.74
CA LEU A 551 2.22 7.33 -12.45
C LEU A 551 1.64 8.59 -11.80
N TYR A 552 2.09 8.87 -10.58
CA TYR A 552 1.94 10.13 -9.84
C TYR A 552 1.47 11.33 -10.71
N SER A 553 0.22 11.75 -10.56
CA SER A 553 -0.16 13.14 -10.84
C SER A 553 0.29 13.98 -9.63
N GLY A 554 1.56 14.40 -9.64
CA GLY A 554 2.05 15.40 -8.71
C GLY A 554 1.28 16.72 -8.87
N ARG A 555 0.99 17.36 -7.74
CA ARG A 555 0.44 18.71 -7.61
C ARG A 555 1.04 19.66 -8.67
N ASN A 556 0.19 20.16 -9.55
CA ASN A 556 0.43 21.45 -10.19
C ASN A 556 -0.02 22.56 -9.23
N SER A 557 0.83 23.59 -9.15
CA SER A 557 0.79 24.83 -8.34
C SER A 557 0.97 24.70 -6.83
#